data_AF-A0A2K0TD67-F1
#
_entry.id   AF-A0A2K0TD67-F1
#
_cell.length_a   1.000
_cell.length_b   1.000
_cell.length_c   1.000
_cell.angle_alpha   90.00
_cell.angle_beta   90.00
_cell.angle_gamma   90.00
#
_symmetry.space_group_name_H-M   'P 1'
#
loop_
_entity.id
_entity.type
_entity.pdbx_description
1 polymer ?
#
loop_
_entity_poly.entity_id
_entity_poly.type
_entity_poly.pdbx_seq_one_letter_code
_entity_poly.pdbx_strand_id
1 'polypeptide(L)' 'MGKVHGSLARAGKVKSQTPKVEPQEKAKTPKGRALKRHKYTRRFVNVTLTGGKRKVKIFKIYSIIQDSVADDGNR' A
#
# COMPACT_ATOMS: atom_id res chain seq x y z
N MET A 1 8.11 28.22 -31.31
CA MET A 1 7.43 28.40 -30.01
C MET A 1 6.33 27.36 -29.88
N GLY A 2 6.56 26.33 -29.06
CA GLY A 2 5.61 25.23 -28.87
C GLY A 2 4.47 25.60 -27.94
N LYS A 3 3.35 24.89 -28.04
CA LYS A 3 2.16 25.11 -27.23
C LYS A 3 2.49 24.85 -25.75
N VAL A 4 2.55 25.91 -24.96
CA VAL A 4 2.95 25.88 -23.54
C VAL A 4 1.85 25.30 -22.64
N HIS A 5 0.60 25.29 -23.11
CA HIS A 5 -0.56 24.90 -22.32
C HIS A 5 -1.38 23.81 -23.01
N GLY A 6 -1.57 22.69 -22.30
CA GLY A 6 -2.38 21.56 -22.71
C GLY A 6 -3.86 21.72 -22.35
N SER A 7 -4.68 20.75 -22.76
CA SER A 7 -6.10 20.70 -22.42
C SER A 7 -6.33 20.27 -20.97
N LEU A 8 -7.20 20.99 -20.26
CA LEU A 8 -7.66 20.66 -18.91
C LEU A 8 -8.78 19.60 -18.91
N ALA A 9 -9.27 19.17 -20.08
CA ALA A 9 -10.44 18.29 -20.21
C ALA A 9 -10.26 16.90 -19.57
N ARG A 10 -9.02 16.46 -19.31
CA ARG A 10 -8.72 15.17 -18.69
C ARG A 10 -8.44 15.25 -17.18
N ALA A 11 -8.64 16.41 -16.57
CA ALA A 11 -8.47 16.57 -15.13
C ALA A 11 -9.38 15.57 -14.39
N GLY A 12 -8.81 14.83 -13.43
CA GLY A 12 -9.57 13.89 -12.60
C GLY A 12 -9.94 12.54 -13.22
N LYS A 13 -9.69 12.30 -14.53
CA LYS A 13 -10.08 11.06 -15.25
C LYS A 13 -9.77 9.78 -14.47
N VAL A 14 -8.56 9.68 -13.91
CA VAL A 14 -8.11 8.44 -13.26
C VAL A 14 -8.88 8.17 -11.96
N LYS A 15 -9.10 9.20 -11.13
CA LYS A 15 -9.81 9.05 -9.85
C LYS A 15 -11.30 8.77 -10.03
N SER A 16 -11.91 9.29 -11.09
CA SER A 16 -13.32 9.04 -11.40
C SER A 16 -13.56 7.68 -12.05
N GLN A 17 -12.57 7.14 -12.76
CA GLN A 17 -12.66 5.82 -13.39
C GLN A 17 -12.42 4.67 -12.39
N THR A 18 -11.62 4.89 -11.33
CA THR A 18 -11.38 3.85 -10.33
C THR A 18 -12.63 3.58 -9.49
N PRO A 19 -13.01 2.30 -9.25
CA PRO A 19 -14.12 1.96 -8.37
C PRO A 19 -13.84 2.47 -6.95
N LYS A 20 -14.88 3.03 -6.32
CA LYS A 20 -14.78 3.54 -4.96
C LYS A 20 -14.78 2.37 -3.98
N VAL A 21 -13.62 2.11 -3.38
CA VAL A 21 -13.47 1.11 -2.31
C VAL A 21 -13.60 1.80 -0.97
N GLU A 22 -14.57 1.36 -0.16
CA GLU A 22 -14.74 1.82 1.21
C GLU A 22 -13.66 1.24 2.14
N PRO A 23 -13.22 1.99 3.15
CA PRO A 23 -12.19 1.52 4.05
C PRO A 23 -12.71 0.35 4.89
N GLN A 24 -12.01 -0.78 4.82
CA GLN A 24 -12.32 -1.93 5.68
C GLN A 24 -12.17 -1.58 7.16
N GLU A 25 -13.15 -2.00 7.97
CA GLU A 25 -13.06 -1.90 9.42
C GLU A 25 -11.89 -2.74 9.94
N LYS A 26 -10.96 -2.10 10.63
CA LYS A 26 -9.77 -2.71 11.20
C LYS A 26 -9.64 -2.36 12.66
N ALA A 27 -9.15 -3.31 13.45
CA ALA A 27 -8.89 -3.09 14.87
C ALA A 27 -8.00 -1.86 15.08
N LYS A 28 -8.35 -1.06 16.10
CA LYS A 28 -7.62 0.16 16.42
C LYS A 28 -6.19 -0.18 16.79
N THR A 29 -5.25 0.44 16.09
CA THR A 29 -3.84 0.35 16.48
C THR A 29 -3.63 1.09 17.79
N PRO A 30 -2.97 0.48 18.79
CA PRO A 30 -2.69 1.14 20.05
C PRO A 30 -1.82 2.37 19.80
N LYS A 31 -1.93 3.38 20.66
CA LYS A 31 -1.19 4.65 20.56
C LYS A 31 -0.10 4.75 21.63
N GLY A 32 0.83 5.69 21.46
CA GLY A 32 1.86 6.01 22.46
C GLY A 32 2.82 4.85 22.79
N ARG A 33 2.99 4.60 24.08
CA ARG A 33 3.94 3.60 24.62
C ARG A 33 3.62 2.17 24.18
N ALA A 34 2.34 1.82 24.14
CA ALA A 34 1.90 0.48 23.71
C ALA A 34 2.33 0.21 22.26
N LEU A 35 2.19 1.18 21.35
CA LEU A 35 2.67 1.06 19.98
C LEU A 35 4.18 0.87 19.90
N LYS A 36 4.94 1.60 20.73
CA LYS A 36 6.41 1.46 20.78
C LYS A 36 6.81 0.05 21.22
N ARG A 37 6.12 -0.54 22.21
CA ARG A 37 6.32 -1.93 22.63
C ARG A 37 6.05 -2.92 21.49
N HIS A 38 4.88 -2.83 20.85
CA HIS A 38 4.55 -3.71 19.71
C HIS A 38 5.54 -3.59 18.55
N LYS A 39 6.01 -2.37 18.24
CA LYS A 39 7.04 -2.14 17.22
C LYS A 39 8.38 -2.78 17.59
N TYR A 40 8.80 -2.67 18.85
CA TYR A 40 10.06 -3.25 19.33
C TYR A 40 10.02 -4.79 19.27
N THR A 41 9.00 -5.41 19.86
CA THR A 41 8.84 -6.88 19.85
C THR A 41 8.84 -7.43 18.43
N ARG A 42 8.11 -6.79 17.50
CA ARG A 42 8.05 -7.22 16.09
C ARG A 42 9.36 -7.03 15.34
N ARG A 43 10.18 -6.03 15.69
CA ARG A 43 11.39 -5.67 14.94
C ARG A 43 12.66 -6.34 15.46
N PHE A 44 12.69 -6.74 16.72
CA PHE A 44 13.92 -7.16 17.38
C PHE A 44 13.79 -8.47 18.15
N VAL A 45 12.64 -8.74 18.80
CA VAL A 45 12.49 -9.93 19.66
C VAL A 45 12.05 -11.15 18.84
N ASN A 46 11.01 -11.01 18.02
CA ASN A 46 10.44 -12.14 17.27
C ASN A 46 10.95 -12.21 15.82
N VAL A 47 12.22 -11.85 15.58
CA VAL A 47 12.80 -11.84 14.23
C VAL A 47 13.30 -13.23 13.87
N THR A 48 12.82 -13.80 12.77
CA THR A 48 13.21 -15.13 12.28
C THR A 48 14.35 -15.10 11.25
N LEU A 49 14.72 -13.93 10.72
CA LEU A 49 15.84 -13.76 9.78
C LEU A 49 17.11 -13.39 10.56
N THR A 50 17.97 -14.37 10.81
CA THR A 50 19.21 -14.25 11.59
C THR A 50 20.43 -13.81 10.76
N GLY A 51 20.27 -13.51 9.46
CA GLY A 51 21.34 -13.03 8.59
C GLY A 51 20.84 -12.12 7.46
N GLY A 52 21.57 -11.02 7.21
CA GLY A 52 21.30 -10.07 6.11
C GLY A 52 20.46 -8.84 6.49
N LYS A 53 20.41 -7.84 5.58
CA LYS A 53 19.64 -6.60 5.77
C LYS A 53 18.12 -6.89 5.81
N ARG A 54 17.44 -6.46 6.88
CA ARG A 54 15.99 -6.67 7.08
C ARG A 54 15.15 -6.02 5.96
N LYS A 55 14.34 -6.81 5.26
CA LYS A 55 13.36 -6.33 4.28
C LYS A 55 12.11 -5.78 5.00
N VAL A 56 12.06 -4.47 5.22
CA VAL A 56 10.80 -3.80 5.56
C VAL A 56 9.92 -3.76 4.31
N LYS A 57 8.67 -4.21 4.42
CA LYS A 57 7.65 -4.12 3.36
C LYS A 57 7.29 -2.64 3.11
N ILE A 58 8.20 -1.88 2.52
CA ILE A 58 7.91 -0.58 1.91
C ILE A 58 7.30 -0.83 0.53
N PHE A 59 7.78 -1.85 -0.19
CA PHE A 59 7.35 -2.18 -1.56
C PHE A 59 6.17 -3.16 -1.68
N LYS A 60 5.80 -3.88 -0.61
CA LYS A 60 4.76 -4.93 -0.71
C LYS A 60 3.31 -4.41 -0.74
N ILE A 61 3.12 -3.09 -0.64
CA ILE A 61 1.80 -2.46 -0.79
C ILE A 61 1.42 -2.42 -2.28
N TYR A 62 2.41 -2.31 -3.18
CA TYR A 62 2.18 -2.24 -4.62
C TYR A 62 2.02 -3.62 -5.28
N SER A 63 2.59 -4.69 -4.71
CA SER A 63 2.46 -6.04 -5.30
C SER A 63 1.13 -6.73 -4.97
N ILE A 64 0.52 -6.46 -3.80
CA ILE A 64 -0.79 -7.02 -3.43
C ILE A 64 -1.92 -6.55 -4.38
N ILE A 65 -1.74 -5.40 -5.04
CA ILE A 65 -2.71 -4.85 -6.00
C ILE A 65 -2.53 -5.45 -7.41
N GLN A 66 -1.38 -6.06 -7.74
CA GLN A 66 -1.18 -6.75 -9.03
C GLN A 66 -1.69 -8.19 -9.01
N ASP A 67 -1.60 -8.89 -7.87
CA ASP A 67 -2.03 -10.30 -7.75
C ASP A 67 -3.56 -10.47 -7.78
N SER A 68 -4.36 -9.40 -7.57
CA SER A 68 -5.82 -9.44 -7.63
C SER A 68 -6.42 -9.24 -9.03
N VAL A 69 -5.60 -9.03 -10.07
CA VAL A 69 -6.04 -8.81 -11.47
C VAL A 69 -5.72 -10.03 -12.36
N ALA A 70 -5.21 -11.13 -11.80
CA ALA A 70 -4.74 -12.28 -12.57
C ALA A 70 -5.66 -13.53 -12.55
N ASP A 71 -6.92 -13.39 -12.11
CA ASP A 71 -7.89 -14.50 -12.04
C ASP A 71 -9.20 -14.22 -12.78
N ASP A 72 -9.18 -13.35 -13.79
CA ASP A 72 -10.25 -13.32 -14.79
C ASP A 72 -10.01 -14.46 -15.79
N GLY A 73 -10.39 -15.66 -15.34
CA GLY A 73 -10.49 -16.84 -16.17
C GLY A 73 -11.37 -16.56 -17.39
N ASN A 74 -10.71 -16.45 -18.55
CA ASN A 74 -11.34 -16.41 -19.86
C ASN A 74 -12.10 -17.72 -20.13
N ARG A 75 -13.39 -17.71 -19.82
CA ARG A 75 -14.47 -18.30 -20.62
C ARG A 75 -15.56 -17.26 -20.80
#